data_AF-A0A9D8MZR2-F1
#
_entry.id   AF-A0A9D8MZR2-F1
#
_cell.length_a   1.000
_cell.length_b   1.000
_cell.length_c   1.000
_cell.angle_alpha   90.00
_cell.angle_beta   90.00
_cell.angle_gamma   90.00
#
_symmetry.space_group_name_H-M   'P 1'
#
loop_
_entity.id
_entity.type
_entity.pdbx_description
1 polymer ?
#
loop_
_entity_poly.entity_id
_entity_poly.type
_entity_poly.pdbx_seq_one_letter_code
_entity_poly.pdbx_strand_id
1 'polypeptide(L)' 'GGDTTVAGTQLPDLELGDYTEYGISLEKNIEQFNISVSLNRRDGGRTGWTGELHMRYLF' A
#
# COMPACT_ATOMS: atom_id res chain seq x y z
N GLY A 1 5.44 -5.33 -21.50
CA GLY A 1 4.58 -4.63 -20.54
C GLY A 1 5.46 -4.10 -19.44
N GLY A 2 5.50 -2.79 -19.25
CA GLY A 2 6.21 -2.17 -18.14
C GLY A 2 5.25 -2.05 -16.97
N ASP A 3 5.59 -2.69 -15.86
CA ASP A 3 4.86 -2.56 -14.59
C ASP A 3 5.44 -1.34 -13.87
N THR A 4 4.67 -0.25 -13.82
CA THR A 4 5.08 0.97 -13.12
C THR A 4 4.49 0.94 -11.72
N THR A 5 5.26 0.44 -10.77
CA THR A 5 4.91 0.50 -9.34
C THR A 5 5.40 1.84 -8.78
N VAL A 6 4.47 2.78 -8.53
CA VAL A 6 4.79 4.01 -7.80
C VAL A 6 4.82 3.68 -6.31
N ALA A 7 5.98 3.23 -5.82
CA ALA A 7 6.22 3.01 -4.40
C ALA A 7 6.33 4.37 -3.71
N GLY A 8 5.25 4.80 -3.07
CA GLY A 8 5.22 5.99 -2.23
C GLY A 8 6.10 5.81 -1.00
N THR A 9 7.11 6.69 -0.87
CA THR A 9 7.86 6.99 0.35
C THR A 9 8.64 5.82 0.98
N GLN A 10 9.93 5.70 0.63
CA GLN A 10 10.89 4.99 1.47
C GLN A 10 11.00 5.73 2.81
N LEU A 11 10.46 5.14 3.87
CA LEU A 11 10.70 5.61 5.21
C LEU A 11 11.93 4.90 5.81
N PRO A 12 12.83 5.60 6.53
CA PRO A 12 14.13 5.10 6.99
C PRO A 12 14.00 3.92 7.95
N ASP A 13 15.09 3.14 8.03
CA ASP A 13 15.27 1.87 8.75
C ASP A 13 14.34 1.65 9.95
N LEU A 14 13.64 0.52 9.91
CA LEU A 14 12.63 0.09 10.87
C LEU A 14 13.33 -0.43 12.13
N GLU A 15 13.20 0.28 13.26
CA GLU A 15 13.52 -0.28 14.56
C GLU A 15 12.65 -1.54 14.79
N LEU A 16 13.32 -2.68 15.00
CA LEU A 16 12.77 -4.02 15.21
C LEU A 16 12.04 -4.16 16.57
N GLY A 17 11.18 -3.21 16.92
CA GLY A 17 10.27 -3.31 18.05
C GLY A 17 8.94 -3.95 17.64
N ASP A 18 8.26 -4.61 18.59
CA ASP A 18 6.91 -5.13 18.38
C ASP A 18 6.01 -4.01 17.80
N TYR A 19 5.39 -4.29 16.66
CA TYR A 19 4.48 -3.37 16.00
C TYR A 19 3.19 -4.08 15.59
N THR A 20 2.08 -3.35 15.66
CA THR A 20 0.79 -3.79 15.14
C THR A 20 0.47 -2.97 13.90
N GLU A 21 0.07 -3.64 12.84
CA GLU A 21 -0.39 -3.00 11.62
C GLU A 21 -1.83 -3.42 11.34
N TYR A 22 -2.69 -2.44 11.07
CA TYR A 22 -4.07 -2.64 10.68
C TYR A 22 -4.41 -1.71 9.53
N GLY A 23 -5.24 -2.19 8.61
CA GLY A 23 -5.55 -1.42 7.42
C GLY A 23 -6.85 -1.80 6.77
N ILE A 24 -7.31 -0.91 5.90
CA ILE A 24 -8.49 -1.10 5.07
C ILE A 24 -8.10 -0.94 3.61
N SER A 25 -8.63 -1.82 2.76
CA SER A 25 -8.41 -1.77 1.33
C SER A 25 -9.73 -1.85 0.57
N LEU A 26 -9.81 -1.08 -0.50
CA LEU A 26 -10.89 -1.16 -1.49
C LEU A 26 -10.29 -1.61 -2.82
N GLU A 27 -10.88 -2.64 -3.40
CA GLU A 27 -10.56 -3.10 -4.74
C GLU A 27 -11.79 -2.96 -5.63
N LYS A 28 -11.59 -2.43 -6.83
CA LYS A 28 -12.60 -2.33 -7.86
C LYS A 28 -12.05 -2.82 -9.20
N ASN A 29 -12.77 -3.78 -9.77
CA ASN A 29 -12.56 -4.27 -11.11
C ASN A 29 -13.52 -3.54 -12.06
N ILE A 30 -12.98 -2.86 -13.08
CA ILE A 30 -13.74 -2.15 -14.13
C ILE A 30 -13.22 -2.65 -15.47
N GLU A 31 -13.97 -3.54 -16.11
CA GLU A 31 -13.63 -4.11 -17.42
C GLU A 31 -12.19 -4.68 -17.44
N GLN A 32 -11.28 -3.98 -18.12
CA GLN A 32 -9.87 -4.35 -18.28
C GLN A 32 -8.97 -3.66 -17.24
N PHE A 33 -9.52 -2.94 -16.27
CA PHE A 33 -8.77 -2.25 -15.23
C PHE A 33 -9.08 -2.83 -13.86
N ASN A 34 -8.03 -3.16 -13.11
CA ASN A 34 -8.10 -3.42 -11.68
C ASN A 34 -7.51 -2.22 -10.95
N ILE A 35 -8.31 -1.57 -10.11
CA ILE A 35 -7.90 -0.43 -9.29
C ILE A 35 -8.05 -0.85 -7.83
N SER A 36 -6.98 -0.74 -7.07
CA SER A 36 -7.01 -0.95 -5.62
C SER A 36 -6.37 0.22 -4.88
N VAL A 37 -6.95 0.54 -3.73
CA VAL A 37 -6.45 1.54 -2.79
C VAL A 37 -6.40 0.91 -1.42
N SER A 38 -5.26 1.02 -0.74
CA SER A 38 -5.07 0.57 0.63
C SER A 38 -4.63 1.73 1.52
N LEU A 39 -5.12 1.72 2.76
CA LEU A 39 -4.68 2.62 3.82
C LEU A 39 -4.36 1.77 5.04
N ASN A 40 -3.11 1.78 5.45
CA ASN A 40 -2.58 1.02 6.57
C ASN A 40 -2.09 1.98 7.65
N ARG A 41 -2.36 1.62 8.90
CA ARG A 41 -1.90 2.29 10.10
C ARG A 41 -0.99 1.35 10.86
N ARG A 42 0.20 1.84 11.18
CA ARG A 42 1.16 1.12 12.03
C ARG A 42 1.26 1.78 13.39
N ASP A 43 1.01 1.04 14.47
CA ASP A 43 1.19 1.47 15.85
C ASP A 43 2.29 0.60 16.51
N GLY A 44 3.35 1.22 17.04
CA GLY A 44 4.52 0.52 17.58
C GLY A 44 5.82 1.28 17.31
N GLY A 45 6.93 0.54 17.10
CA GLY A 45 8.30 1.08 16.96
C GLY A 45 8.43 2.34 16.09
N ARG A 46 7.71 2.43 14.97
CA ARG A 46 7.43 3.71 14.32
C ARG A 46 5.97 3.82 13.91
N THR A 47 5.29 4.75 14.57
CA THR A 47 3.89 5.09 14.34
C THR A 47 3.75 5.89 13.04
N GLY A 48 2.97 5.38 12.07
CA GLY A 48 2.74 6.08 10.80
C GLY A 48 1.50 5.60 10.04
N TRP A 49 1.16 6.35 8.98
CA TRP A 49 0.18 5.97 7.97
C TRP A 49 0.90 5.64 6.68
N THR A 50 0.49 4.55 6.03
CA THR A 50 0.96 4.14 4.70
C THR A 50 -0.26 4.05 3.80
N GLY A 51 -0.20 4.68 2.63
CA GLY A 51 -1.24 4.58 1.62
C GLY A 51 -0.68 4.04 0.33
N GLU A 52 -1.37 3.09 -0.28
CA GLU A 52 -0.97 2.51 -1.57
C GLU A 52 -2.12 2.65 -2.56
N LEU A 53 -1.77 3.00 -3.80
CA LEU A 53 -2.68 3.02 -4.92
C LEU A 53 -2.07 2.15 -6.02
N HIS A 54 -2.83 1.16 -6.47
CA HIS A 54 -2.41 0.25 -7.51
C HIS A 54 -3.46 0.25 -8.63
N MET A 55 -2.97 0.42 -9.86
CA MET A 55 -3.79 0.40 -11.06
C MET A 55 -3.13 -0.54 -12.06
N ARG A 56 -3.81 -1.63 -12.37
CA ARG A 56 -3.35 -2.63 -13.35
C ARG A 56 -4.31 -2.67 -14.52
N TYR A 57 -3.73 -2.66 -15.72
CA TYR A 57 -4.45 -2.96 -16.95
C TYR A 57 -4.30 -4.45 -17.28
N LEU A 58 -5.43 -5.11 -17.52
CA LEU A 58 -5.60 -6.53 -17.78
C LEU A 58 -5.82 -6.67 -19.30
N PHE A 59 -4.75 -7.02 -20.02
CA PHE A 59 -4.75 -7.30 -21.46
C PHE A 59 -4.74 -8.80 -21.72
#